data_AF-A0A4Q0YJ32-F1
#
_entry.id   AF-A0A4Q0YJ32-F1
#
_cell.length_a   1.000
_cell.length_b   1.000
_cell.length_c   1.000
_cell.angle_alpha   90.00
_cell.angle_beta   90.00
_cell.angle_gamma   90.00
#
_symmetry.space_group_name_H-M   'P 1'
#
loop_
_entity.id
_entity.type
_entity.pdbx_description
1 polymer ?
#
loop_
_entity_poly.entity_id
_entity_poly.type
_entity_poly.pdbx_seq_one_letter_code
_entity_poly.pdbx_strand_id
1 'polypeptide(L)'
;MTISQERLAGIISHMNNDHEDALVLYAHAFMNRKDVASAKLVDLDRDTITLQVENDERLIVPVTAPIETAEDAHKVLVAMVKQGREKLA
;
A
#
# COMPACT_ATOMS: atom_id res chain seq x y z
N MET A 1 -14.84 -8.58 -8.16
CA MET A 1 -14.35 -8.13 -6.84
C MET A 1 -15.55 -7.57 -6.08
N THR A 2 -15.94 -8.15 -4.95
CA THR A 2 -17.15 -7.76 -4.17
C THR A 2 -16.76 -6.93 -2.95
N ILE A 3 -15.80 -6.02 -3.11
CA ILE A 3 -15.47 -5.07 -2.05
C ILE A 3 -16.24 -3.80 -2.33
N SER A 4 -17.19 -3.46 -1.45
CA SER A 4 -17.91 -2.20 -1.54
C SER A 4 -16.91 -1.04 -1.38
N GLN A 5 -17.02 -0.03 -2.24
CA GLN A 5 -16.11 1.13 -2.28
C GLN A 5 -16.01 1.88 -0.94
N GLU A 6 -17.10 1.86 -0.16
CA GLU A 6 -17.19 2.33 1.23
C GLU A 6 -16.23 1.62 2.19
N ARG A 7 -16.04 0.30 2.05
CA ARG A 7 -15.09 -0.45 2.90
C ARG A 7 -13.66 -0.21 2.49
N LEU A 8 -13.39 -0.10 1.19
CA LEU A 8 -12.06 0.25 0.68
C LEU A 8 -11.64 1.62 1.20
N ALA A 9 -12.50 2.64 1.08
CA ALA A 9 -12.21 3.98 1.56
C ALA A 9 -11.88 4.03 3.06
N GLY A 10 -12.57 3.22 3.88
CA GLY A 10 -12.28 3.08 5.31
C GLY A 10 -10.90 2.46 5.59
N ILE A 11 -10.55 1.38 4.88
CA ILE A 11 -9.24 0.72 5.00
C ILE A 11 -8.12 1.65 4.52
N ILE A 12 -8.34 2.36 3.40
CA ILE A 12 -7.42 3.33 2.84
C ILE A 12 -7.18 4.47 3.83
N SER A 13 -8.23 5.01 4.44
CA SER A 13 -8.10 6.09 5.42
C SER A 13 -7.38 5.62 6.68
N HIS A 14 -7.68 4.41 7.16
CA HIS A 14 -6.99 3.81 8.30
C HIS A 14 -5.50 3.57 7.99
N MET A 15 -5.17 3.01 6.82
CA MET A 15 -3.80 2.78 6.38
C MET A 15 -3.02 4.09 6.21
N ASN A 16 -3.64 5.12 5.63
CA ASN A 16 -3.00 6.42 5.51
C ASN A 16 -2.77 7.10 6.86
N ASN A 17 -3.66 6.92 7.83
CA ASN A 17 -3.57 7.62 9.11
C ASN A 17 -2.73 6.88 10.16
N ASP A 18 -2.74 5.55 10.16
CA ASP A 18 -2.03 4.72 11.14
C ASP A 18 -0.72 4.12 10.58
N HIS A 19 -0.59 4.04 9.26
CA HIS A 19 0.49 3.33 8.57
C HIS A 19 1.05 4.08 7.34
N GLU A 20 1.05 5.43 7.34
CA GLU A 20 1.65 6.22 6.26
C GLU A 20 3.13 5.88 6.04
N ASP A 21 3.91 5.72 7.12
CA ASP A 21 5.33 5.32 7.06
C ASP A 21 5.52 3.98 6.34
N ALA A 22 4.53 3.10 6.42
CA ALA A 22 4.58 1.81 5.78
C ALA A 22 4.43 1.90 4.25
N LEU A 23 3.65 2.88 3.78
CA LEU A 23 3.50 3.18 2.36
C LEU A 23 4.79 3.77 1.77
N VAL A 24 5.49 4.59 2.56
CA VAL A 24 6.82 5.11 2.20
C VAL A 24 7.83 3.97 2.12
N LEU A 25 7.83 3.07 3.11
CA LEU A 25 8.63 1.85 3.08
C LEU A 25 8.39 1.02 1.82
N TYR A 26 7.16 0.97 1.29
CA TYR A 26 6.90 0.31 0.00
C TYR A 26 7.57 0.98 -1.18
N ALA A 27 7.42 2.29 -1.30
CA ALA A 27 8.07 3.03 -2.38
C ALA A 27 9.60 2.84 -2.31
N HIS A 28 10.16 2.80 -1.11
CA HIS A 28 11.60 2.59 -0.91
C HIS A 28 12.05 1.16 -1.21
N ALA A 29 11.38 0.16 -0.64
CA ALA A 29 11.78 -1.24 -0.72
C ALA A 29 11.41 -1.90 -2.06
N PHE A 30 10.26 -1.57 -2.63
CA PHE A 30 9.73 -2.21 -3.85
C PHE A 30 9.97 -1.38 -5.10
N MET A 31 9.86 -0.04 -5.02
CA MET A 31 10.06 0.84 -6.18
C MET A 31 11.49 1.43 -6.23
N ASN A 32 12.35 1.11 -5.26
CA ASN A 32 13.69 1.69 -5.11
C ASN A 32 13.67 3.24 -5.08
N ARG A 33 12.53 3.84 -4.68
CA ARG A 33 12.35 5.29 -4.60
C ARG A 33 12.66 5.75 -3.18
N LYS A 34 13.96 5.87 -2.88
CA LYS A 34 14.44 6.38 -1.58
C LYS A 34 14.16 7.87 -1.35
N ASP A 35 13.75 8.56 -2.41
CA ASP A 35 13.44 9.99 -2.42
C ASP A 35 12.02 10.31 -1.91
N VAL A 36 11.18 9.29 -1.70
CA VAL A 36 9.79 9.47 -1.25
C VAL A 36 9.78 9.77 0.25
N ALA A 37 9.35 10.95 0.69
CA ALA A 37 9.17 11.23 2.11
C ALA A 37 7.73 10.94 2.57
N SER A 38 6.75 11.04 1.67
CA SER A 38 5.35 10.72 1.95
C SER A 38 4.69 9.93 0.81
N ALA A 39 3.91 8.92 1.19
CA ALA A 39 3.15 8.08 0.27
C ALA A 39 1.75 7.83 0.82
N LYS A 40 0.74 7.89 -0.05
CA LYS A 40 -0.66 7.67 0.30
C LYS A 40 -1.27 6.58 -0.55
N LEU A 41 -2.03 5.70 0.08
CA LEU A 41 -2.80 4.70 -0.66
C LEU A 41 -3.99 5.44 -1.28
N VAL A 42 -4.14 5.35 -2.61
CA VAL A 42 -5.25 5.98 -3.33
C VAL A 42 -6.15 4.96 -4.00
N ASP A 43 -5.59 3.83 -4.42
CA ASP A 43 -6.33 2.77 -5.06
C ASP A 43 -5.72 1.41 -4.71
N LEU A 44 -6.57 0.39 -4.68
CA LEU A 44 -6.19 -0.97 -4.37
C LEU A 44 -6.89 -1.89 -5.35
N ASP A 45 -6.09 -2.64 -6.11
CA ASP A 45 -6.54 -3.66 -7.05
C ASP A 45 -6.23 -5.06 -6.48
N ARG A 46 -6.64 -6.11 -7.20
CA ARG A 46 -6.44 -7.50 -6.79
C ARG A 46 -4.97 -7.86 -6.72
N ASP A 47 -4.16 -7.41 -7.68
CA ASP A 47 -2.75 -7.80 -7.81
C ASP A 47 -1.78 -6.62 -7.65
N THR A 48 -2.30 -5.40 -7.57
CA THR A 48 -1.48 -4.19 -7.45
C THR A 48 -2.12 -3.17 -6.53
N ILE A 49 -1.31 -2.38 -5.83
CA ILE A 49 -1.75 -1.19 -5.09
C ILE A 49 -1.26 0.06 -5.79
N THR A 50 -2.10 1.09 -5.84
CA THR A 50 -1.71 2.41 -6.33
C THR A 50 -1.44 3.31 -5.14
N LEU A 51 -0.18 3.69 -5.01
CA LEU A 51 0.30 4.66 -4.05
C LEU A 51 0.50 6.00 -4.75
N GLN A 52 0.00 7.08 -4.18
CA GLN A 52 0.31 8.42 -4.60
C GLN A 52 1.38 9.00 -3.69
N VAL A 53 2.54 9.32 -4.26
CA VAL A 53 3.65 9.94 -3.53
C VAL A 53 3.68 11.45 -3.77
N GLU A 54 4.64 12.12 -3.16
CA GLU A 54 4.92 13.53 -3.40
C GLU A 54 5.13 13.82 -4.89
N ASN A 55 4.74 15.02 -5.34
CA ASN A 55 4.61 15.43 -6.75
C ASN A 55 3.42 14.81 -7.52
N ASP A 56 2.40 14.32 -6.82
CA ASP A 56 1.21 13.69 -7.43
C ASP A 56 1.53 12.41 -8.22
N GLU A 57 2.74 11.87 -8.06
CA GLU A 57 3.20 10.71 -8.80
C GLU A 57 2.50 9.44 -8.28
N ARG A 58 1.98 8.62 -9.21
CA ARG A 58 1.33 7.35 -8.88
C ARG A 58 2.29 6.19 -9.10
N LEU A 59 2.62 5.51 -8.01
CA LEU A 59 3.41 4.29 -7.98
C LEU A 59 2.47 3.09 -7.90
N ILE A 60 2.59 2.20 -8.88
CA ILE A 60 1.86 0.93 -8.91
C ILE A 60 2.80 -0.13 -8.32
N VAL A 61 2.50 -0.59 -7.11
CA VAL A 61 3.30 -1.61 -6.44
C VAL A 61 2.57 -2.95 -6.57
N PRO A 62 3.21 -3.99 -7.14
CA PRO A 62 2.62 -5.33 -7.19
C PRO A 62 2.56 -5.94 -5.80
N VAL A 63 1.41 -6.51 -5.44
CA VAL A 63 1.26 -7.20 -4.16
C VAL A 63 1.80 -8.62 -4.25
N THR A 64 2.25 -9.16 -3.12
CA THR A 64 2.81 -10.52 -3.08
C THR A 64 1.74 -11.61 -3.08
N ALA A 65 0.47 -11.24 -2.86
CA ALA A 65 -0.66 -12.16 -2.82
C ALA A 65 -1.95 -11.46 -3.30
N PRO A 66 -2.85 -12.18 -3.99
CA PRO A 66 -4.04 -11.59 -4.60
C PRO A 66 -5.09 -11.20 -3.56
N ILE A 67 -5.50 -9.94 -3.59
CA ILE A 67 -6.48 -9.37 -2.67
C ILE A 67 -7.91 -9.62 -3.20
N GLU A 68 -8.60 -10.57 -2.60
CA GLU A 68 -9.98 -10.93 -3.01
C GLU A 68 -11.05 -10.28 -2.12
N THR A 69 -10.69 -9.96 -0.88
CA THR A 69 -11.59 -9.39 0.13
C THR A 69 -10.93 -8.27 0.92
N ALA A 70 -11.73 -7.46 1.61
CA ALA A 70 -11.24 -6.40 2.51
C ALA A 70 -10.33 -6.93 3.62
N GLU A 71 -10.62 -8.12 4.14
CA GLU A 71 -9.80 -8.77 5.16
C GLU A 71 -8.45 -9.20 4.60
N ASP A 72 -8.45 -9.66 3.35
CA ASP A 72 -7.23 -10.04 2.64
C ASP A 72 -6.37 -8.81 2.35
N ALA A 73 -6.99 -7.69 1.93
CA ALA A 73 -6.30 -6.42 1.73
C ALA A 73 -5.48 -6.02 2.96
N HIS A 74 -6.10 -6.08 4.14
CA HIS A 74 -5.43 -5.77 5.39
C HIS A 74 -4.28 -6.74 5.69
N LYS A 75 -4.49 -8.05 5.52
CA LYS A 75 -3.44 -9.07 5.76
C LYS A 75 -2.26 -8.91 4.80
N VAL A 76 -2.52 -8.76 3.51
CA VAL A 76 -1.50 -8.59 2.47
C VAL A 76 -0.71 -7.31 2.71
N LEU A 77 -1.39 -6.21 3.01
CA LEU A 77 -0.72 -4.97 3.38
C LEU A 77 0.16 -5.19 4.61
N VAL A 78 -0.34 -5.70 5.74
CA VAL A 78 0.52 -5.90 6.93
C VAL A 78 1.72 -6.83 6.64
N ALA A 79 1.52 -7.89 5.87
CA ALA A 79 2.59 -8.81 5.49
C ALA A 79 3.66 -8.11 4.65
N MET A 80 3.26 -7.32 3.64
CA MET A 80 4.18 -6.58 2.81
C MET A 80 4.95 -5.54 3.64
N VAL A 81 4.33 -4.84 4.61
CA VAL A 81 5.02 -3.83 5.45
C VAL A 81 6.19 -4.48 6.16
N LYS A 82 5.93 -5.66 6.73
CA LYS A 82 6.95 -6.44 7.43
C LYS A 82 8.09 -6.82 6.49
N GLN A 83 7.77 -7.32 5.28
CA GLN A 83 8.78 -7.65 4.28
C GLN A 83 9.58 -6.43 3.80
N GLY A 84 8.94 -5.27 3.62
CA GLY A 84 9.60 -4.01 3.26
C GLY A 84 10.59 -3.56 4.33
N ARG A 85 10.21 -3.69 5.61
CA ARG A 85 11.12 -3.44 6.75
C ARG A 85 12.30 -4.41 6.74
N GLU A 86 12.06 -5.71 6.52
CA GLU A 86 13.13 -6.71 6.45
C GLU A 86 14.08 -6.48 5.26
N LYS A 87 13.59 -5.92 4.15
CA LYS A 87 14.39 -5.58 2.97
C LYS A 87 15.25 -4.33 3.13
N LEU A 88 14.86 -3.43 4.02
CA LEU A 88 15.55 -2.17 4.29
C LEU A 88 16.42 -2.21 5.56
N ALA A 89 16.36 -3.31 6.33
CA ALA A 89 17.16 -3.58 7.52
C ALA A 89 18.59 -4.06 7.19
#